data_AF-A0A7C7ZI81-F1
#
_entry.id   AF-A0A7C7ZI81-F1
#
_cell.length_a   1.000
_cell.length_b   1.000
_cell.length_c   1.000
_cell.angle_alpha   90.00
_cell.angle_beta   90.00
_cell.angle_gamma   90.00
#
_symmetry.space_group_name_H-M   'P 1'
#
loop_
_entity.id
_entity.type
_entity.pdbx_description
1 polymer ?
#
loop_
_entity_poly.entity_id
_entity_poly.type
_entity_poly.pdbx_seq_one_letter_code
_entity_poly.pdbx_strand_id
1 'polypeptide(L)'
;MRNDRTDGSDLGVRRVTDLRARMIVVLLSACALSVGFALASGAGLFHEEDADSDGIVDDGDNCLGLANPIQRDDDEDGYGNLCDTDINQDCNTGAGDLATVFGEFGTASPWSPKNLGAHDVNEDNGVGAADLTSVFGKFGNPPGPSGRSCADCTATPTSGQGLGVCP
;
A
#
# COMPACT_ATOMS: atom_id res chain seq x y z
N MET A 1 -62.36 67.88 12.83
CA MET A 1 -61.88 67.07 11.69
C MET A 1 -60.35 67.03 11.74
N ARG A 2 -59.76 66.02 12.41
CA ARG A 2 -58.31 65.78 12.36
C ARG A 2 -58.10 64.65 11.37
N ASN A 3 -57.36 64.94 10.30
CA ASN A 3 -57.05 63.98 9.24
C ASN A 3 -56.05 62.96 9.76
N ASP A 4 -56.44 61.69 9.66
CA ASP A 4 -55.59 60.52 9.81
C ASP A 4 -54.67 60.43 8.59
N ARG A 5 -53.35 60.49 8.80
CA ARG A 5 -52.32 60.13 7.81
C ARG A 5 -51.39 59.13 8.47
N THR A 6 -51.78 57.87 8.43
CA THR A 6 -50.85 56.74 8.55
C THR A 6 -50.49 56.31 7.12
N ASP A 7 -49.22 56.36 6.72
CA ASP A 7 -48.20 55.34 6.98
C ASP A 7 -48.03 54.42 5.75
N GLY A 8 -47.43 54.96 4.68
CA GLY A 8 -47.13 54.20 3.46
C GLY A 8 -45.64 53.92 3.25
N SER A 9 -44.76 54.67 3.91
CA SER A 9 -43.30 54.59 3.73
C SER A 9 -42.62 53.65 4.73
N ASP A 10 -43.21 53.39 5.90
CA ASP A 10 -42.61 52.52 6.93
C ASP A 10 -42.77 51.01 6.58
N LEU A 11 -43.90 50.63 5.98
CA LEU A 11 -44.18 49.26 5.52
C LEU A 11 -43.27 48.76 4.39
N GLY A 12 -42.66 49.67 3.62
CA GLY A 12 -41.70 49.35 2.56
C GLY A 12 -40.28 49.14 3.10
N VAL A 13 -39.83 50.00 4.01
CA VAL A 13 -38.50 49.92 4.63
C VAL A 13 -38.40 48.67 5.50
N ARG A 14 -39.44 48.36 6.29
CA ARG A 14 -39.51 47.15 7.13
C ARG A 14 -39.47 45.85 6.34
N ARG A 15 -40.06 45.82 5.13
CA ARG A 15 -40.01 44.64 4.24
C ARG A 15 -38.63 44.41 3.62
N VAL A 16 -37.92 45.49 3.28
CA VAL A 16 -36.56 45.39 2.72
C VAL A 16 -35.52 45.02 3.78
N THR A 17 -35.66 45.52 5.00
CA THR A 17 -34.77 45.15 6.12
C THR A 17 -35.01 43.70 6.57
N ASP A 18 -36.26 43.24 6.59
CA ASP A 18 -36.62 41.84 6.90
C ASP A 18 -36.11 40.87 5.82
N LEU A 19 -36.22 41.22 4.54
CA LEU A 19 -35.72 40.40 3.43
C LEU A 19 -34.18 40.30 3.43
N ARG A 20 -33.48 41.40 3.76
CA ARG A 20 -32.02 41.41 3.93
C ARG A 20 -31.57 40.57 5.12
N ALA A 21 -32.24 40.68 6.26
CA ALA A 21 -31.94 39.88 7.45
C ALA A 21 -32.17 38.39 7.19
N ARG A 22 -33.26 38.03 6.51
CA ARG A 22 -33.56 36.64 6.12
C ARG A 22 -32.54 36.07 5.14
N MET A 23 -32.11 36.84 4.14
CA MET A 23 -31.04 36.39 3.23
C MET A 23 -29.72 36.15 3.98
N ILE A 24 -29.34 37.02 4.91
CA ILE A 24 -28.11 36.85 5.70
C ILE A 24 -28.18 35.58 6.56
N VAL A 25 -29.30 35.29 7.20
CA VAL A 25 -29.49 34.07 8.00
C VAL A 25 -29.45 32.81 7.14
N VAL A 26 -30.05 32.83 5.94
CA VAL A 26 -29.99 31.70 4.99
C VAL A 26 -28.57 31.47 4.49
N LEU A 27 -27.83 32.54 4.16
CA LEU A 27 -26.44 32.45 3.68
C LEU A 27 -25.48 31.98 4.78
N LEU A 28 -25.65 32.46 6.01
CA LEU A 28 -24.84 32.01 7.17
C LEU A 28 -25.15 30.56 7.56
N SER A 29 -26.42 30.16 7.50
CA SER A 29 -26.84 28.77 7.77
C SER A 29 -26.33 27.82 6.68
N ALA A 30 -26.39 28.21 5.41
CA ALA A 30 -25.85 27.44 4.29
C ALA A 30 -24.32 27.29 4.40
N CYS A 31 -23.61 28.35 4.78
CA CYS A 31 -22.16 28.34 5.00
C CYS A 31 -21.77 27.41 6.16
N ALA A 32 -22.49 27.47 7.28
CA ALA A 32 -22.25 26.60 8.44
C ALA A 32 -22.50 25.11 8.12
N LEU A 33 -23.50 24.82 7.28
CA LEU A 33 -23.77 23.45 6.80
C LEU A 33 -22.67 22.94 5.86
N SER A 34 -22.14 23.78 4.96
CA SER A 34 -21.06 23.40 4.04
C SER A 34 -19.70 23.23 4.75
N VAL A 35 -19.39 24.08 5.72
CA VAL A 35 -18.12 24.01 6.47
C VAL A 35 -18.16 22.90 7.51
N GLY A 36 -19.32 22.65 8.13
CA GLY A 36 -19.52 21.56 9.08
C GLY A 36 -19.46 20.17 8.44
N PHE A 37 -19.94 20.01 7.19
CA PHE A 37 -19.89 18.73 6.48
C PHE A 37 -18.47 18.32 6.08
N ALA A 38 -17.61 19.29 5.73
CA ALA A 38 -16.22 19.04 5.40
C ALA A 38 -15.38 18.59 6.62
N LEU A 39 -15.73 19.04 7.84
CA LEU A 39 -15.05 18.63 9.07
C LEU A 39 -15.61 17.33 9.69
N ALA A 40 -16.84 16.95 9.33
CA ALA A 40 -17.47 15.70 9.78
C ALA A 40 -17.09 14.48 8.90
N SER A 41 -16.60 14.75 7.69
CA SER A 41 -16.00 13.75 6.82
C SER A 41 -14.53 13.65 7.20
N GLY A 42 -14.18 12.77 8.15
CA GLY A 42 -12.79 12.37 8.38
C GLY A 42 -12.19 11.64 7.18
N ALA A 43 -12.33 12.19 5.96
CA ALA A 43 -11.58 11.81 4.79
C ALA A 43 -10.16 12.30 5.01
N GLY A 44 -9.43 11.55 5.84
CA GLY A 44 -7.99 11.64 5.88
C GLY A 44 -7.49 11.50 4.45
N LEU A 45 -6.79 12.52 3.96
CA LEU A 45 -5.94 12.43 2.79
C LEU A 45 -4.67 11.63 3.14
N PHE A 46 -4.81 10.51 3.84
CA PHE A 46 -3.80 9.48 3.92
C PHE A 46 -4.04 8.61 2.69
N HIS A 47 -3.57 9.09 1.54
CA HIS A 47 -3.27 8.20 0.44
C HIS A 47 -1.97 7.52 0.86
N GLU A 48 -2.07 6.30 1.39
CA GLU A 48 -0.88 5.46 1.50
C GLU A 48 -0.32 5.28 0.09
N GLU A 49 0.99 5.47 -0.04
CA GLU A 49 1.69 5.33 -1.31
C GLU A 49 1.62 3.85 -1.75
N ASP A 50 1.52 3.64 -3.05
CA ASP A 50 1.55 2.34 -3.73
C ASP A 50 2.46 2.58 -4.95
N ALA A 51 3.76 2.41 -4.72
CA ALA A 51 4.82 2.87 -5.60
C ALA A 51 4.85 2.12 -6.93
N ASP A 52 4.47 0.84 -6.93
CA ASP A 52 4.46 -0.02 -8.11
C ASP A 52 3.06 -0.30 -8.68
N SER A 53 2.02 0.23 -8.03
CA SER A 53 0.62 0.23 -8.47
C SER A 53 0.02 -1.18 -8.57
N ASP A 54 0.38 -2.06 -7.64
CA ASP A 54 -0.11 -3.43 -7.57
C ASP A 54 -1.39 -3.61 -6.73
N GLY A 55 -1.77 -2.55 -6.00
CA GLY A 55 -2.96 -2.51 -5.14
C GLY A 55 -2.68 -2.80 -3.67
N ILE A 56 -1.43 -3.00 -3.29
CA ILE A 56 -0.93 -3.08 -1.91
C ILE A 56 -0.23 -1.77 -1.58
N VAL A 57 -0.44 -1.29 -0.37
CA VAL A 57 0.20 -0.06 0.10
C VAL A 57 1.65 -0.35 0.48
N ASP A 58 2.56 0.60 0.23
CA ASP A 58 4.00 0.43 0.42
C ASP A 58 4.34 -0.14 1.81
N ASP A 59 3.70 0.32 2.88
CA ASP A 59 3.95 -0.14 4.27
C ASP A 59 3.59 -1.64 4.50
N GLY A 60 2.79 -2.24 3.64
CA GLY A 60 2.38 -3.65 3.69
C GLY A 60 2.93 -4.51 2.55
N ASP A 61 3.60 -3.88 1.59
CA ASP A 61 4.09 -4.52 0.38
C ASP A 61 5.41 -5.25 0.63
N ASN A 62 5.43 -6.56 0.39
CA ASN A 62 6.65 -7.35 0.52
C ASN A 62 7.63 -7.16 -0.65
N CYS A 63 7.29 -6.40 -1.70
CA CYS A 63 8.12 -6.06 -2.84
C CYS A 63 7.91 -4.63 -3.40
N LEU A 64 8.27 -3.60 -2.63
CA LEU A 64 8.10 -2.14 -2.89
C LEU A 64 8.34 -1.57 -4.31
N GLY A 65 9.01 -2.29 -5.20
CA GLY A 65 9.31 -1.82 -6.55
C GLY A 65 8.93 -2.79 -7.66
N LEU A 66 8.23 -3.88 -7.36
CA LEU A 66 7.89 -4.96 -8.28
C LEU A 66 6.48 -5.48 -8.00
N ALA A 67 5.53 -5.02 -8.83
CA ALA A 67 4.13 -5.32 -8.66
C ALA A 67 3.85 -6.83 -8.52
N ASN A 68 3.38 -7.24 -7.35
CA ASN A 68 3.07 -8.61 -6.99
C ASN A 68 1.76 -8.68 -6.16
N PRO A 69 0.57 -8.49 -6.79
CA PRO A 69 -0.71 -8.37 -6.08
C PRO A 69 -1.11 -9.57 -5.22
N ILE A 70 -0.46 -10.72 -5.42
CA ILE A 70 -0.69 -11.96 -4.66
C ILE A 70 0.15 -11.99 -3.37
N GLN A 71 1.22 -11.18 -3.30
CA GLN A 71 2.12 -11.04 -2.15
C GLN A 71 2.68 -12.40 -1.69
N ARG A 72 3.07 -13.24 -2.65
CA ARG A 72 3.63 -14.56 -2.36
C ARG A 72 4.99 -14.41 -1.67
N ASP A 73 5.15 -15.12 -0.57
CA ASP A 73 6.34 -15.17 0.29
C ASP A 73 6.33 -16.58 0.90
N ASP A 74 7.09 -17.49 0.29
CA ASP A 74 6.99 -18.93 0.54
C ASP A 74 7.81 -19.39 1.76
N ASP A 75 8.84 -18.63 2.15
CA ASP A 75 9.67 -18.88 3.33
C ASP A 75 9.39 -17.92 4.49
N GLU A 76 8.44 -17.00 4.29
CA GLU A 76 7.81 -16.15 5.30
C GLU A 76 8.83 -15.22 5.97
N ASP A 77 9.79 -14.67 5.23
CA ASP A 77 10.80 -13.77 5.79
C ASP A 77 10.45 -12.28 5.65
N GLY A 78 9.36 -11.99 4.92
CA GLY A 78 8.85 -10.65 4.69
C GLY A 78 9.28 -10.02 3.37
N TYR A 79 10.12 -10.68 2.59
CA TYR A 79 10.46 -10.32 1.21
C TYR A 79 9.68 -11.23 0.26
N GLY A 80 8.94 -10.65 -0.68
CA GLY A 80 8.15 -11.45 -1.62
C GLY A 80 9.04 -12.18 -2.62
N ASN A 81 8.58 -13.35 -3.10
CA ASN A 81 9.33 -14.21 -4.03
C ASN A 81 9.88 -13.46 -5.27
N LEU A 82 9.16 -12.46 -5.80
CA LEU A 82 9.62 -11.69 -6.97
C LEU A 82 10.82 -10.77 -6.69
N CYS A 83 10.94 -10.29 -5.46
CA CYS A 83 12.01 -9.37 -5.05
C CYS A 83 13.07 -10.04 -4.18
N ASP A 84 12.82 -11.25 -3.70
CA ASP A 84 13.77 -12.06 -2.95
C ASP A 84 14.57 -13.03 -3.85
N THR A 85 15.89 -12.98 -3.73
CA THR A 85 16.81 -13.96 -4.33
C THR A 85 17.83 -14.49 -3.33
N ASP A 86 17.64 -14.21 -2.04
CA ASP A 86 18.43 -14.67 -0.90
C ASP A 86 17.86 -15.96 -0.31
N ILE A 87 17.72 -16.95 -1.17
CA ILE A 87 17.08 -18.25 -0.92
C ILE A 87 17.68 -19.01 0.28
N ASN A 88 18.98 -18.81 0.56
CA ASN A 88 19.64 -19.48 1.67
C ASN A 88 19.57 -18.69 2.98
N GLN A 89 18.95 -17.51 2.97
CA GLN A 89 18.70 -16.64 4.11
C GLN A 89 19.98 -16.23 4.85
N ASP A 90 21.00 -15.84 4.07
CA ASP A 90 22.26 -15.32 4.58
C ASP A 90 22.44 -13.80 4.42
N CYS A 91 21.36 -13.13 4.02
CA CYS A 91 21.23 -11.69 3.81
C CYS A 91 22.05 -11.18 2.62
N ASN A 92 22.36 -12.05 1.67
CA ASN A 92 23.14 -11.72 0.49
C ASN A 92 22.95 -12.73 -0.64
N THR A 93 22.35 -12.28 -1.74
CA THR A 93 22.26 -13.09 -2.97
C THR A 93 23.65 -13.41 -3.53
N GLY A 94 23.97 -14.69 -3.73
CA GLY A 94 25.24 -15.13 -4.25
C GLY A 94 25.28 -16.60 -4.66
N ALA A 95 26.49 -17.18 -4.54
CA ALA A 95 26.74 -18.55 -4.97
C ALA A 95 26.00 -19.59 -4.13
N GLY A 96 25.69 -19.27 -2.87
CA GLY A 96 24.87 -20.12 -2.01
C GLY A 96 23.45 -20.25 -2.55
N ASP A 97 22.81 -19.13 -2.85
CA ASP A 97 21.44 -19.06 -3.40
C ASP A 97 21.35 -19.72 -4.76
N LEU A 98 22.33 -19.42 -5.62
CA LEU A 98 22.43 -20.05 -6.92
C LEU A 98 22.52 -21.57 -6.80
N ALA A 99 23.32 -22.09 -5.86
CA ALA A 99 23.43 -23.52 -5.64
C ALA A 99 22.11 -24.13 -5.17
N THR A 100 21.34 -23.39 -4.36
CA THR A 100 20.00 -23.80 -3.91
C THR A 100 19.02 -23.86 -5.07
N VAL A 101 18.89 -22.81 -5.88
CA VAL A 101 17.99 -22.77 -7.05
C VAL A 101 18.40 -23.79 -8.11
N PHE A 102 19.70 -23.95 -8.36
CA PHE A 102 20.21 -24.95 -9.29
C PHE A 102 19.91 -26.39 -8.84
N GLY A 103 19.84 -26.64 -7.52
CA GLY A 103 19.46 -27.93 -6.96
C GLY A 103 18.05 -28.37 -7.34
N GLU A 104 17.17 -27.41 -7.61
CA GLU A 104 15.76 -27.63 -7.98
C GLU A 104 15.49 -27.42 -9.48
N PHE A 105 16.54 -27.24 -10.30
CA PHE A 105 16.39 -26.98 -11.73
C PHE A 105 15.59 -28.08 -12.46
N GLY A 106 14.62 -27.65 -13.27
CA GLY A 106 13.74 -28.54 -14.02
C GLY A 106 12.53 -29.03 -13.22
N THR A 107 12.30 -28.49 -12.02
CA THR A 107 11.05 -28.67 -11.28
C THR A 107 9.99 -27.72 -11.84
N ALA A 108 9.36 -28.11 -12.95
CA ALA A 108 8.15 -27.48 -13.46
C ALA A 108 7.08 -28.56 -13.60
N SER A 109 5.96 -28.42 -12.89
CA SER A 109 4.86 -29.36 -13.05
C SER A 109 3.50 -28.75 -12.72
N PRO A 110 2.57 -28.71 -13.69
CA PRO A 110 1.16 -28.39 -13.45
C PRO A 110 0.44 -29.36 -12.49
N TRP A 111 1.07 -30.47 -12.09
CA TRP A 111 0.47 -31.54 -11.27
C TRP A 111 1.39 -32.10 -10.18
N SER A 112 2.52 -31.47 -9.87
CA SER A 112 3.39 -31.88 -8.76
C SER A 112 3.61 -30.70 -7.82
N PRO A 113 2.75 -30.55 -6.80
CA PRO A 113 3.02 -29.68 -5.67
C PRO A 113 4.12 -30.32 -4.81
N LYS A 114 5.34 -30.42 -5.34
CA LYS A 114 6.48 -30.16 -4.46
C LYS A 114 6.48 -28.65 -4.31
N ASN A 115 6.45 -28.16 -3.07
CA ASN A 115 6.76 -26.78 -2.74
C ASN A 115 7.86 -26.29 -3.70
N LEU A 116 7.49 -25.47 -4.69
CA LEU A 116 8.48 -24.72 -5.45
C LEU A 116 9.22 -23.77 -4.50
N GLY A 117 8.62 -23.48 -3.33
CA GLY A 117 9.23 -22.70 -2.27
C GLY A 117 9.56 -21.30 -2.76
N ALA A 118 10.52 -20.68 -2.08
CA ALA A 118 11.18 -19.49 -2.58
C ALA A 118 11.98 -19.72 -3.89
N HIS A 119 12.15 -20.96 -4.38
CA HIS A 119 13.04 -21.25 -5.51
C HIS A 119 12.48 -20.87 -6.90
N ASP A 120 11.17 -20.68 -7.01
CA ASP A 120 10.51 -20.05 -8.16
C ASP A 120 10.43 -18.54 -7.90
N VAL A 121 11.51 -17.85 -8.30
CA VAL A 121 11.78 -16.42 -7.95
C VAL A 121 11.20 -15.46 -8.98
N ASN A 122 10.72 -15.96 -10.11
CA ASN A 122 10.04 -15.14 -11.11
C ASN A 122 8.54 -15.45 -11.22
N GLU A 123 8.05 -16.36 -10.37
CA GLU A 123 6.66 -16.81 -10.28
C GLU A 123 6.08 -17.29 -11.63
N ASP A 124 6.90 -17.98 -12.43
CA ASP A 124 6.46 -18.54 -13.72
C ASP A 124 5.94 -19.99 -13.62
N ASN A 125 5.79 -20.48 -12.39
CA ASN A 125 5.35 -21.83 -12.02
C ASN A 125 6.35 -22.94 -12.37
N GLY A 126 7.64 -22.63 -12.36
CA GLY A 126 8.70 -23.63 -12.47
C GLY A 126 10.06 -23.09 -12.10
N VAL A 127 10.95 -23.97 -11.65
CA VAL A 127 12.36 -23.61 -11.41
C VAL A 127 13.18 -23.97 -12.65
N GLY A 128 13.69 -22.96 -13.35
CA GLY A 128 14.38 -23.10 -14.62
C GLY A 128 15.50 -22.09 -14.84
N ALA A 129 15.80 -21.86 -16.13
CA ALA A 129 16.90 -20.98 -16.51
C ALA A 129 16.58 -19.50 -16.23
N ALA A 130 15.29 -19.15 -16.19
CA ALA A 130 14.83 -17.82 -15.86
C ALA A 130 15.14 -17.50 -14.39
N ASP A 131 14.85 -18.43 -13.47
CA ASP A 131 15.18 -18.30 -12.04
C ASP A 131 16.68 -18.14 -11.81
N LEU A 132 17.47 -19.01 -12.43
CA LEU A 132 18.93 -18.89 -12.35
C LEU A 132 19.40 -17.51 -12.84
N THR A 133 18.81 -17.00 -13.93
CA THR A 133 19.16 -15.69 -14.47
C THR A 133 18.76 -14.56 -13.52
N SER A 134 17.61 -14.68 -12.84
CA SER A 134 17.17 -13.74 -11.80
C SER A 134 18.13 -13.69 -10.62
N VAL A 135 18.53 -14.86 -10.08
CA VAL A 135 19.50 -14.94 -8.98
C VAL A 135 20.84 -14.35 -9.43
N PHE A 136 21.38 -14.77 -10.58
CA PHE A 136 22.63 -14.23 -11.12
C PHE A 136 22.59 -12.70 -11.31
N GLY A 137 21.45 -12.15 -11.73
CA GLY A 137 21.26 -10.72 -11.94
C GLY A 137 21.33 -9.90 -10.65
N LYS A 138 21.13 -10.53 -9.49
CA LYS A 138 21.12 -9.88 -8.17
C LYS A 138 22.32 -10.21 -7.29
N PHE A 139 23.33 -10.91 -7.80
CA PHE A 139 24.55 -11.23 -7.03
C PHE A 139 25.16 -10.02 -6.30
N GLY A 140 25.42 -10.18 -5.01
CA GLY A 140 26.02 -9.18 -4.12
C GLY A 140 25.03 -8.16 -3.56
N ASN A 141 23.72 -8.35 -3.75
CA ASN A 141 22.68 -7.51 -3.19
C ASN A 141 21.90 -8.28 -2.10
N PRO A 142 21.37 -7.59 -1.08
CA PRO A 142 20.41 -8.17 -0.14
C PRO A 142 19.05 -8.45 -0.82
N PRO A 143 18.15 -9.19 -0.16
CA PRO A 143 16.78 -9.38 -0.63
C PRO A 143 15.95 -8.07 -0.63
N GLY A 144 14.84 -8.07 -1.36
CA GLY A 144 13.88 -6.96 -1.39
C GLY A 144 14.22 -5.83 -2.37
N PRO A 145 13.87 -4.57 -2.04
CA PRO A 145 13.36 -4.09 -0.75
C PRO A 145 11.89 -4.49 -0.46
N SER A 146 11.55 -4.57 0.83
CA SER A 146 10.20 -4.79 1.37
C SER A 146 9.81 -3.60 2.27
N GLY A 147 8.53 -3.26 2.29
CA GLY A 147 7.96 -2.25 3.19
C GLY A 147 7.49 -2.83 4.51
N ARG A 148 7.46 -4.16 4.64
CA ARG A 148 7.09 -4.84 5.89
C ARG A 148 8.14 -4.61 6.96
N SER A 149 7.70 -4.08 8.10
CA SER A 149 8.59 -3.80 9.24
C SER A 149 9.29 -5.03 9.85
N CYS A 150 8.83 -6.26 9.55
CA CYS A 150 9.48 -7.50 9.96
C CYS A 150 10.53 -8.02 8.98
N ALA A 151 10.58 -7.50 7.75
CA ALA A 151 11.58 -7.87 6.74
C ALA A 151 12.91 -7.21 7.09
N ASP A 152 13.72 -7.87 7.92
CA ASP A 152 14.99 -7.36 8.43
C ASP A 152 16.15 -8.32 8.16
N CYS A 153 16.83 -8.11 7.03
CA CYS A 153 18.06 -8.79 6.68
C CYS A 153 19.28 -8.39 7.56
N THR A 154 19.13 -7.47 8.52
CA THR A 154 20.19 -7.10 9.48
C THR A 154 20.01 -7.75 10.84
N ALA A 155 18.85 -8.36 11.10
CA ALA A 155 18.60 -9.16 12.29
C ALA A 155 19.56 -10.34 12.28
N THR A 156 20.52 -10.36 13.23
CA THR A 156 21.53 -11.43 13.29
C THR A 156 20.82 -12.78 13.44
N PRO A 157 20.95 -13.73 12.50
CA PRO A 157 20.30 -15.03 12.62
C PRO A 157 20.94 -15.75 13.81
N THR A 158 20.18 -15.89 14.90
CA THR A 158 20.62 -16.74 15.99
C THR A 158 20.63 -18.18 15.48
N SER A 159 21.83 -18.66 15.10
CA SER A 159 22.21 -20.06 14.86
C SER A 159 21.04 -21.05 14.99
N GLY A 160 20.29 -21.27 13.91
CA GLY A 160 19.27 -22.33 13.82
C GLY A 160 17.80 -21.88 13.78
N GLN A 161 17.51 -20.59 13.65
CA GLN A 161 16.21 -20.09 13.22
C GLN A 161 16.51 -19.19 12.01
N GLY A 162 15.93 -19.46 10.84
CA GLY A 162 15.92 -18.50 9.74
C GLY A 162 15.34 -17.16 10.22
N LEU A 163 15.51 -16.10 9.43
CA LEU A 163 14.85 -14.82 9.64
C LEU A 163 13.40 -15.11 10.10
N GLY A 164 13.06 -14.61 11.30
CA GLY A 164 11.84 -15.04 11.98
C GLY A 164 10.62 -14.76 11.12
N VAL A 165 9.69 -15.70 11.07
CA VAL A 165 8.41 -15.60 10.33
C VAL A 165 7.88 -14.17 10.40
N CYS A 166 7.73 -13.53 9.24
CA CYS A 166 7.13 -12.23 9.00
C CYS A 166 5.68 -12.46 8.53
N PRO A 167 4.73 -12.58 9.47
CA PRO A 167 3.34 -12.95 9.18
C PRO A 167 2.57 -11.90 8.37
#